data_AF-A0AAI9D529-F1
#
_entry.id   AF-A0AAI9D529-F1
#
_cell.length_a   1.000
_cell.length_b   1.000
_cell.length_c   1.000
_cell.angle_alpha   90.00
_cell.angle_beta   90.00
_cell.angle_gamma   90.00
#
_symmetry.space_group_name_H-M   'P 1'
#
loop_
_entity.id
_entity.type
_entity.pdbx_description
1 polymer ?
#
loop_
_entity_poly.entity_id
_entity_poly.type
_entity_poly.pdbx_seq_one_letter_code
_entity_poly.pdbx_strand_id
1 'polypeptide(L)'
;MLEQMGAAAKAASYKLALLSSREKNRVLEKIADYLESQSQEILLANEQDLLEARRNGLSEAMLDRLALTPARLKGIADDVRQVCNLADPVGQVIDGGVLDSGLRLERRRVPLGVIGVI
;
A
#
# COMPACT_ATOMS: atom_id res chain seq x y z
N MET A 1 3.49 -11.14 -19.67
CA MET A 1 2.59 -10.71 -18.58
C MET A 1 3.34 -9.94 -17.49
N LEU A 2 4.34 -10.53 -16.81
CA LEU A 2 5.08 -9.84 -15.74
C LEU A 2 5.79 -8.55 -16.19
N GLU A 3 6.45 -8.57 -17.36
CA GLU A 3 7.09 -7.36 -17.91
C GLU A 3 6.07 -6.24 -18.20
N GLN A 4 4.88 -6.60 -18.69
CA GLN A 4 3.80 -5.64 -18.94
C GLN A 4 3.26 -5.05 -17.64
N MET A 5 3.09 -5.87 -16.59
CA MET A 5 2.72 -5.38 -15.26
C MET A 5 3.78 -4.45 -14.69
N GLY A 6 5.06 -4.79 -14.84
CA GLY A 6 6.18 -3.94 -14.43
C GLY A 6 6.21 -2.60 -15.16
N ALA A 7 6.01 -2.60 -16.48
CA ALA A 7 5.92 -1.38 -17.29
C ALA A 7 4.74 -0.51 -16.88
N ALA A 8 3.57 -1.10 -16.63
CA ALA A 8 2.39 -0.39 -16.15
C ALA A 8 2.60 0.21 -14.75
N ALA A 9 3.17 -0.56 -13.82
CA ALA A 9 3.52 -0.07 -12.48
C ALA A 9 4.53 1.08 -12.55
N LYS A 10 5.54 0.98 -13.43
CA LYS A 10 6.53 2.04 -13.64
C LYS A 10 5.88 3.31 -14.17
N ALA A 11 5.01 3.19 -15.17
CA ALA A 11 4.26 4.33 -15.71
C ALA A 11 3.38 5.00 -14.64
N ALA A 12 2.70 4.21 -13.80
CA ALA A 12 1.88 4.72 -12.69
C ALA A 12 2.72 5.39 -11.59
N SER A 13 3.93 4.89 -11.32
CA SER A 13 4.82 5.41 -10.26
C SER A 13 5.14 6.89 -10.44
N TYR A 14 5.28 7.36 -11.69
CA TYR A 14 5.53 8.78 -11.98
C TYR A 14 4.35 9.67 -11.58
N LYS A 15 3.11 9.22 -11.83
CA LYS A 15 1.91 9.96 -11.42
C LYS A 15 1.77 9.95 -9.90
N LEU A 16 1.96 8.80 -9.27
CA LEU A 16 1.88 8.66 -7.80
C LEU A 16 2.91 9.52 -7.06
N ALA A 17 4.12 9.65 -7.60
CA ALA A 17 5.18 10.46 -7.01
C ALA A 17 4.86 11.96 -6.96
N LEU A 18 3.93 12.44 -7.80
CA LEU A 18 3.52 13.84 -7.88
C LEU A 18 2.30 14.18 -7.02
N LEU A 19 1.62 13.17 -6.46
CA LEU A 19 0.44 13.39 -5.64
C LEU A 19 0.79 14.06 -4.31
N SER A 20 -0.05 15.00 -3.90
CA SER A 20 0.03 15.60 -2.57
C SER A 20 -0.28 14.58 -1.47
N SER A 21 0.19 14.82 -0.25
CA SER A 21 -0.14 13.99 0.92
C SER A 21 -1.65 13.89 1.12
N ARG A 22 -2.40 14.97 0.86
CA ARG A 22 -3.87 14.99 0.95
C ARG A 22 -4.53 14.04 -0.06
N GLU A 23 -4.05 14.02 -1.30
CA GLU A 23 -4.59 13.13 -2.33
C GLU A 23 -4.27 11.67 -2.01
N LYS A 24 -3.04 11.38 -1.58
CA LYS A 24 -2.64 10.02 -1.15
C LYS A 24 -3.49 9.54 0.03
N ASN A 25 -3.67 10.37 1.05
CA ASN A 25 -4.50 10.03 2.21
C ASN A 25 -5.96 9.81 1.84
N ARG A 26 -6.53 10.62 0.92
CA ARG A 26 -7.90 10.40 0.43
C ARG A 26 -8.06 9.05 -0.28
N VAL A 27 -7.03 8.59 -1.00
CA VAL A 27 -7.05 7.27 -1.64
C VAL A 27 -7.01 6.16 -0.58
N LEU A 28 -6.14 6.29 0.42
CA LEU A 28 -6.04 5.32 1.52
C LEU A 28 -7.34 5.24 2.34
N GLU A 29 -7.96 6.37 2.67
CA GLU A 29 -9.27 6.40 3.33
C GLU A 29 -10.34 5.66 2.52
N LYS A 30 -10.41 5.91 1.22
CA LYS A 30 -11.34 5.19 0.33
C LYS A 30 -11.07 3.68 0.28
N ILE A 31 -9.80 3.27 0.32
CA ILE A 31 -9.45 1.85 0.37
C ILE A 31 -9.99 1.25 1.67
N ALA A 32 -9.77 1.89 2.82
CA ALA A 32 -10.31 1.43 4.11
C ALA A 32 -11.84 1.33 4.09
N ASP A 33 -12.52 2.35 3.55
CA ASP A 33 -13.99 2.36 3.44
C ASP A 33 -14.50 1.24 2.51
N TYR A 34 -13.79 0.93 1.43
CA TYR A 34 -14.14 -0.19 0.55
C TYR A 34 -13.91 -1.55 1.21
N LEU A 35 -12.84 -1.72 1.99
CA LEU A 35 -12.61 -2.95 2.74
C LEU A 35 -13.75 -3.24 3.72
N GLU A 36 -14.29 -2.21 4.38
CA GLU A 36 -15.41 -2.36 5.31
C GLU A 36 -16.76 -2.55 4.58
N SER A 37 -17.05 -1.71 3.59
CA SER A 37 -18.33 -1.77 2.85
C SER A 37 -18.48 -3.03 2.00
N GLN A 38 -17.38 -3.61 1.52
CA GLN A 38 -17.36 -4.86 0.75
C GLN A 38 -16.96 -6.07 1.62
N SER A 39 -17.00 -5.93 2.95
CA SER A 39 -16.53 -6.97 3.87
C SER A 39 -17.18 -8.33 3.66
N GLN A 40 -18.49 -8.36 3.40
CA GLN A 40 -19.21 -9.60 3.17
C GLN A 40 -18.71 -10.31 1.90
N GLU A 41 -18.50 -9.59 0.80
CA GLU A 41 -18.00 -10.17 -0.46
C GLU A 41 -16.59 -10.74 -0.28
N ILE A 42 -15.71 -9.98 0.39
CA ILE A 42 -14.33 -10.39 0.67
C ILE A 42 -14.29 -11.66 1.53
N LEU A 43 -15.11 -11.73 2.58
CA LEU A 43 -15.14 -12.88 3.49
C LEU A 43 -15.70 -14.13 2.80
N LEU A 44 -16.72 -13.99 1.95
CA LEU A 44 -17.26 -15.10 1.17
C LEU A 44 -16.23 -15.63 0.17
N ALA A 45 -15.47 -14.75 -0.49
CA ALA A 45 -14.38 -15.16 -1.37
C ALA A 45 -13.28 -15.91 -0.60
N ASN A 46 -12.86 -15.37 0.55
CA ASN A 46 -11.83 -16.02 1.38
C ASN A 46 -12.26 -17.38 1.93
N GLU A 47 -13.55 -17.58 2.21
CA GLU A 47 -14.07 -18.89 2.61
C GLU A 47 -13.90 -19.94 1.50
N GLN A 48 -14.11 -19.55 0.24
CA GLN A 48 -13.85 -20.44 -0.91
C GLN A 48 -12.36 -20.79 -1.01
N ASP A 49 -11.47 -19.80 -0.83
CA ASP A 49 -10.02 -20.02 -0.81
C ASP A 49 -9.61 -20.99 0.32
N LEU A 50 -10.19 -20.86 1.52
CA LEU A 50 -9.92 -21.75 2.65
C LEU A 50 -10.38 -23.18 2.39
N LEU A 51 -11.53 -23.37 1.74
CA LEU A 51 -12.03 -24.68 1.36
C LEU A 51 -11.11 -25.34 0.33
N GLU A 52 -10.67 -24.60 -0.68
CA GLU A 52 -9.73 -25.10 -1.67
C GLU A 52 -8.37 -25.42 -1.05
N ALA A 53 -7.83 -24.53 -0.22
CA ALA A 53 -6.57 -24.71 0.50
C ALA A 53 -6.57 -25.96 1.38
N ARG A 54 -7.68 -26.20 2.12
CA ARG A 54 -7.86 -27.42 2.92
C ARG A 54 -7.84 -28.67 2.05
N ARG A 55 -8.52 -28.65 0.91
CA ARG A 55 -8.53 -29.78 -0.04
C ARG A 55 -7.15 -30.05 -0.64
N ASN A 56 -6.36 -29.00 -0.82
CA ASN A 56 -4.98 -29.08 -1.31
C ASN A 56 -3.97 -29.45 -0.20
N GLY A 57 -4.42 -29.71 1.02
CA GLY A 57 -3.59 -30.21 2.12
C GLY A 57 -2.71 -29.14 2.77
N LEU A 58 -3.08 -27.85 2.72
CA LEU A 58 -2.38 -26.82 3.49
C LEU A 58 -2.45 -27.12 4.99
N SER A 59 -1.36 -26.83 5.70
CA SER A 59 -1.29 -27.01 7.15
C SER A 59 -2.22 -26.03 7.88
N GLU A 60 -2.69 -26.40 9.06
CA GLU A 60 -3.54 -25.54 9.91
C GLU A 60 -2.91 -24.16 10.17
N ALA A 61 -1.58 -24.09 10.35
CA ALA A 61 -0.88 -22.82 10.52
C ALA A 61 -0.95 -21.92 9.28
N MET A 62 -0.91 -22.49 8.07
CA MET A 62 -1.04 -21.73 6.82
C MET A 62 -2.51 -21.33 6.58
N LEU A 63 -3.46 -22.19 6.95
CA LEU A 63 -4.88 -21.87 6.90
C LEU A 63 -5.24 -20.73 7.84
N ASP A 64 -4.69 -20.71 9.06
CA ASP A 64 -4.89 -19.58 9.97
C ASP A 64 -4.33 -18.28 9.39
N ARG A 65 -3.16 -18.29 8.73
CA ARG A 65 -2.61 -17.09 8.07
C ARG A 65 -3.45 -16.63 6.87
N LEU A 66 -4.10 -17.56 6.17
CA LEU A 66 -4.97 -17.27 5.04
C LEU A 66 -6.35 -16.76 5.48
N ALA A 67 -6.82 -17.17 6.66
CA ALA A 67 -8.17 -16.88 7.12
C ALA A 67 -8.38 -15.39 7.41
N LEU A 68 -9.43 -14.83 6.80
CA LEU A 68 -9.97 -13.53 7.14
C LEU A 68 -11.21 -13.71 8.02
N THR A 69 -11.33 -12.83 9.01
CA THR A 69 -12.51 -12.70 9.86
C THR A 69 -12.99 -11.24 9.82
N PRO A 70 -14.24 -10.94 10.19
CA PRO A 70 -14.70 -9.56 10.29
C PRO A 70 -13.77 -8.68 11.14
N ALA A 71 -13.25 -9.23 12.24
CA ALA A 71 -12.31 -8.53 13.11
C ALA A 71 -10.95 -8.27 12.43
N ARG A 72 -10.39 -9.27 11.72
CA ARG A 72 -9.12 -9.11 10.98
C ARG A 72 -9.26 -8.10 9.84
N LEU A 73 -10.35 -8.17 9.08
CA LEU A 73 -10.59 -7.26 7.96
C LEU A 73 -10.79 -5.82 8.46
N LYS A 74 -11.52 -5.65 9.57
CA LYS A 74 -11.60 -4.37 10.26
C LYS A 74 -10.22 -3.86 10.70
N GLY A 75 -9.41 -4.73 11.30
CA GLY A 75 -8.03 -4.40 11.67
C GLY A 75 -7.21 -3.88 10.48
N ILE A 76 -7.30 -4.54 9.33
CA ILE A 76 -6.62 -4.10 8.10
C ILE A 76 -7.11 -2.71 7.66
N ALA A 77 -8.41 -2.45 7.69
CA ALA A 77 -8.95 -1.13 7.34
C ALA A 77 -8.48 -0.04 8.32
N ASP A 78 -8.45 -0.35 9.62
CA ASP A 78 -7.98 0.56 10.66
C ASP A 78 -6.46 0.83 10.53
N ASP A 79 -5.65 -0.19 10.20
CA ASP A 79 -4.22 -0.06 9.91
C ASP A 79 -3.98 0.86 8.69
N VAL A 80 -4.79 0.73 7.64
CA VAL A 80 -4.72 1.63 6.47
C VAL A 80 -5.02 3.07 6.88
N ARG A 81 -6.03 3.30 7.73
CA ARG A 81 -6.33 4.63 8.27
C ARG A 81 -5.21 5.15 9.17
N GLN A 82 -4.54 4.28 9.91
CA GLN A 82 -3.39 4.66 10.74
C GLN A 82 -2.24 5.18 9.87
N VAL A 83 -2.00 4.60 8.69
CA VAL A 83 -0.99 5.09 7.74
C VAL A 83 -1.26 6.53 7.31
N CYS A 84 -2.53 6.92 7.14
CA CYS A 84 -2.90 8.31 6.80
C CYS A 84 -2.43 9.34 7.85
N ASN A 85 -2.25 8.91 9.10
CA ASN A 85 -1.83 9.78 10.20
C ASN A 85 -0.29 9.92 10.30
N LEU A 86 0.46 9.14 9.51
CA LEU A 86 1.91 9.23 9.49
C LEU A 86 2.38 10.42 8.67
N ALA A 87 3.49 11.05 9.10
CA ALA A 87 4.09 12.14 8.36
C ALA A 87 4.60 11.65 7.00
N ASP A 88 4.20 12.33 5.93
CA ASP A 88 4.63 12.01 4.58
C ASP A 88 6.14 12.29 4.41
N PRO A 89 6.96 11.27 4.11
CA PRO A 89 8.39 11.46 3.96
C PRO A 89 8.78 12.08 2.61
N VAL A 90 7.89 12.08 1.62
CA VAL A 90 8.22 12.50 0.25
C VAL A 90 8.34 14.02 0.18
N GLY A 91 9.41 14.51 -0.44
CA GLY A 91 9.67 15.94 -0.62
C GLY A 91 10.37 16.62 0.56
N GLN A 92 10.57 15.91 1.69
CA GLN A 92 11.31 16.45 2.83
C GLN A 92 12.76 16.78 2.45
N VAL A 93 13.20 18.01 2.74
CA VAL A 93 14.59 18.43 2.62
C VAL A 93 15.37 17.85 3.79
N ILE A 94 16.39 17.06 3.47
CA ILE A 94 17.27 16.41 4.44
C ILE A 94 18.42 17.35 4.81
N ASP A 95 18.92 18.08 3.83
CA ASP A 95 20.15 18.85 3.91
C ASP A 95 20.23 19.85 2.75
N GLY A 96 20.99 20.92 2.89
CA GLY A 96 21.15 21.92 1.84
C GLY A 96 21.76 23.23 2.31
N GLY A 97 22.12 24.07 1.35
CA GLY A 97 22.74 25.36 1.58
C GLY A 97 22.95 26.17 0.30
N VAL A 98 23.47 27.37 0.47
CA VAL A 98 23.90 28.23 -0.64
C VAL A 98 25.43 28.15 -0.72
N LEU A 99 25.95 27.78 -1.88
CA LEU A 99 27.39 27.74 -2.15
C LEU A 99 27.94 29.16 -2.33
N ASP A 100 29.25 29.34 -2.22
CA ASP A 100 29.93 30.62 -2.46
C ASP A 100 29.68 31.19 -3.86
N SER A 101 29.34 30.33 -4.82
CA SER A 101 28.93 30.70 -6.17
C SER A 101 27.51 31.27 -6.26
N GLY A 102 26.74 31.28 -5.17
CA GLY A 102 25.34 31.65 -5.12
C GLY A 102 24.36 30.52 -5.51
N LEU A 103 24.85 29.34 -5.85
CA LEU A 103 24.02 28.18 -6.18
C LEU A 103 23.35 27.60 -4.93
N ARG A 104 22.05 27.34 -5.02
CA ARG A 104 21.28 26.66 -3.95
C ARG A 104 21.25 25.16 -4.20
N LEU A 105 21.74 24.39 -3.22
CA LEU A 105 21.76 22.94 -3.26
C LEU A 105 20.87 22.38 -2.16
N GLU A 106 20.03 21.39 -2.50
CA GLU A 106 19.16 20.71 -1.55
C GLU A 106 19.13 19.20 -1.83
N ARG A 107 19.22 18.41 -0.77
CA ARG A 107 19.02 16.96 -0.80
C ARG A 107 17.60 16.66 -0.30
N ARG A 108 16.77 16.04 -1.13
CA ARG A 108 15.36 15.77 -0.83
C ARG A 108 15.04 14.27 -0.87
N ARG A 109 14.09 13.84 -0.04
CA ARG A 109 13.53 12.49 -0.06
C ARG A 109 12.61 12.32 -1.28
N VAL A 110 12.79 11.22 -2.01
CA VAL A 110 11.96 10.82 -3.15
C VAL A 110 11.52 9.37 -3.01
N PRO A 111 10.40 8.95 -3.63
CA PRO A 111 10.00 7.55 -3.63
C PRO A 111 11.04 6.67 -4.33
N LEU A 112 11.19 5.42 -3.89
CA LEU A 112 12.06 4.44 -4.57
C LEU A 112 11.58 4.14 -6.01
N GLY A 113 10.28 4.23 -6.26
CA GLY A 113 9.65 3.93 -7.54
C GLY A 113 8.65 2.79 -7.41
N VAL A 114 9.05 1.58 -7.85
CA VAL A 114 8.18 0.39 -7.85
C VAL A 114 8.69 -0.61 -6.83
N ILE A 115 7.79 -1.18 -6.03
CA ILE A 115 8.08 -2.23 -5.04
C ILE A 115 7.31 -3.50 -5.46
N GLY A 116 8.00 -4.64 -5.52
CA GLY A 116 7.38 -5.96 -5.67
C GLY A 116 7.25 -6.65 -4.32
N VAL A 117 6.10 -7.27 -4.04
CA VAL A 117 5.82 -8.04 -2.82
C VAL A 117 5.50 -9.47 -3.25
N ILE A 118 6.13 -10.47 -2.61
CA ILE A 118 6.03 -11.91 -2.93
C ILE A 118 5.68 -12.67 -1.67
#